data_AF-A0A1C5UT48-F1
#
_entry.id   AF-A0A1C5UT48-F1
#
_cell.length_a   1.000
_cell.length_b   1.000
_cell.length_c   1.000
_cell.angle_alpha   90.00
_cell.angle_beta   90.00
_cell.angle_gamma   90.00
#
_symmetry.space_group_name_H-M   'P 1'
#
loop_
_entity.id
_entity.type
_entity.pdbx_description
1 polymer ?
#
loop_
_entity_poly.entity_id
_entity_poly.type
_entity_poly.pdbx_seq_one_letter_code
_entity_poly.pdbx_strand_id
1 'polypeptide(L)'
;MRNKISRYEENQVDRFLYDLYLLWGGNLDEDMCIGEGWIVYLEGREKYQYDIGDAEYWEYVRTNVKKLFLDLRKIRNNRIRIESRLSLNQRFGEEKEEIGAIFPGKTGDFANYVALWDYAERLGSIKYEILNLMNAREEDYDIMRILHLDKEDYYGLKKELREDFLYYLECA
;
A
#
# COMPACT_ATOMS: atom_id res chain seq x y z
N MET A 1 11.25 -35.19 14.32
CA MET A 1 12.24 -34.82 15.35
C MET A 1 11.86 -33.44 15.85
N ARG A 2 11.79 -33.21 17.16
CA ARG A 2 11.48 -31.87 17.71
C ARG A 2 12.74 -30.99 17.52
N ASN A 3 12.82 -30.27 16.40
CA ASN A 3 13.77 -29.18 16.21
C ASN A 3 13.37 -28.05 17.16
N LYS A 4 13.79 -28.15 18.42
CA LYS A 4 13.65 -27.06 19.37
C LYS A 4 14.61 -25.96 18.96
N ILE A 5 14.05 -24.85 18.50
CA ILE A 5 14.77 -23.60 18.29
C ILE A 5 15.39 -23.21 19.63
N SER A 6 16.65 -22.77 19.60
CA SER A 6 17.26 -22.28 20.83
C SER A 6 16.67 -20.91 21.17
N ARG A 7 16.53 -20.58 22.45
CA ARG A 7 16.06 -19.26 22.88
C ARG A 7 16.96 -18.11 22.35
N TYR A 8 18.23 -18.41 22.09
CA TYR A 8 19.15 -17.46 21.48
C TYR A 8 18.77 -17.17 20.02
N GLU A 9 18.51 -18.22 19.26
CA GLU A 9 18.08 -18.15 17.87
C GLU A 9 16.73 -17.45 17.73
N GLU A 10 15.76 -17.75 18.59
CA GLU A 10 14.47 -17.05 18.66
C GLU A 10 14.65 -15.54 18.76
N ASN A 11 15.45 -15.09 19.74
CA ASN A 11 15.71 -13.67 19.94
C ASN A 11 16.43 -13.00 18.75
N GLN A 12 17.30 -13.74 18.04
CA GLN A 12 18.00 -13.21 16.86
C GLN A 12 17.05 -13.03 15.69
N VAL A 13 16.20 -14.03 15.43
CA VAL A 13 15.20 -13.99 14.36
C VAL A 13 14.17 -12.90 14.64
N ASP A 14 13.66 -12.80 15.88
CA ASP A 14 12.70 -11.76 16.26
C ASP A 14 13.26 -10.36 16.02
N ARG A 15 14.49 -10.09 16.48
CA ARG A 15 15.16 -8.80 16.24
C ARG A 15 15.33 -8.53 14.75
N PHE A 16 15.79 -9.52 14.00
CA PHE A 16 16.00 -9.39 12.57
C PHE A 16 14.71 -9.09 11.80
N LEU A 17 13.62 -9.80 12.12
CA LEU A 17 12.31 -9.57 11.51
C LEU A 17 11.73 -8.22 11.91
N TYR A 18 11.90 -7.81 13.17
CA TYR A 18 11.48 -6.49 13.63
C TYR A 18 12.23 -5.36 12.90
N ASP A 19 13.55 -5.47 12.74
CA ASP A 19 14.35 -4.49 11.99
C ASP A 19 13.92 -4.43 10.51
N LEU A 20 13.60 -5.58 9.91
CA LEU A 20 13.04 -5.62 8.55
C LEU A 20 11.66 -4.99 8.48
N TYR A 21 10.80 -5.19 9.48
CA TYR A 21 9.49 -4.56 9.57
C TYR A 21 9.62 -3.04 9.73
N LEU A 22 10.54 -2.52 10.55
CA LEU A 22 10.75 -1.08 10.68
C LEU A 22 11.14 -0.42 9.35
N LEU A 23 11.92 -1.12 8.52
CA LEU A 23 12.37 -0.61 7.22
C LEU A 23 11.38 -0.84 6.08
N TRP A 24 10.64 -1.94 6.09
CA TRP A 24 9.84 -2.43 4.94
C TRP A 24 8.38 -2.75 5.29
N GLY A 25 7.97 -2.64 6.55
CA GLY A 25 6.61 -2.90 7.02
C GLY A 25 5.64 -1.80 6.61
N GLY A 26 6.03 -0.54 6.75
CA GLY A 26 5.19 0.60 6.40
C GLY A 26 3.88 0.59 7.21
N ASN A 27 2.73 0.54 6.52
CA ASN A 27 1.41 0.51 7.16
C ASN A 27 0.88 -0.92 7.45
N LEU A 28 1.69 -1.96 7.23
CA LEU A 28 1.31 -3.33 7.57
C LEU A 28 1.25 -3.53 9.08
N ASP A 29 0.44 -4.48 9.52
CA ASP A 29 0.36 -4.84 10.94
C ASP A 29 1.64 -5.56 11.39
N GLU A 30 2.19 -5.15 12.53
CA GLU A 30 3.47 -5.63 13.05
C GLU A 30 3.43 -7.12 13.37
N ASP A 31 2.43 -7.54 14.16
CA ASP A 31 2.27 -8.93 14.59
C ASP A 31 2.08 -9.86 13.39
N MET A 32 1.30 -9.42 12.40
CA MET A 32 1.14 -10.13 11.14
C MET A 32 2.47 -10.26 10.38
N CYS A 33 3.25 -9.19 10.26
CA CYS A 33 4.52 -9.20 9.53
C CYS A 33 5.57 -10.09 10.20
N ILE A 34 5.66 -10.03 11.53
CA ILE A 34 6.59 -10.85 12.30
C ILE A 34 6.18 -12.33 12.21
N GLY A 35 4.88 -12.63 12.34
CA GLY A 35 4.36 -14.00 12.22
C GLY A 35 4.60 -14.61 10.83
N GLU A 36 4.31 -13.88 9.76
CA GLU A 36 4.55 -14.33 8.38
C GLU A 36 6.07 -14.44 8.08
N GLY A 37 6.88 -13.54 8.64
CA GLY A 37 8.34 -13.61 8.55
C GLY A 37 8.91 -14.88 9.20
N TRP A 38 8.34 -15.31 10.33
CA TRP A 38 8.68 -16.56 11.00
C TRP A 38 8.37 -17.78 10.12
N ILE A 39 7.25 -17.79 9.41
CA ILE A 39 6.90 -18.88 8.48
C ILE A 39 7.98 -19.02 7.40
N VAL A 40 8.38 -17.91 6.77
CA VAL A 40 9.45 -17.90 5.76
C VAL A 40 10.77 -18.43 6.32
N TYR A 41 11.12 -18.02 7.55
CA TYR A 41 12.32 -18.51 8.22
C TYR A 41 12.26 -20.02 8.49
N LEU A 42 11.12 -20.55 8.95
CA LEU A 42 10.97 -21.98 9.23
C LEU A 42 10.94 -22.83 7.96
N GLU A 43 10.26 -22.36 6.91
CA GLU A 43 10.27 -23.03 5.61
C GLU A 43 11.67 -23.09 4.97
N GLY A 44 12.46 -22.02 5.14
CA GLY A 44 13.85 -22.00 4.71
C GLY A 44 14.68 -23.09 5.41
N ARG A 45 14.46 -23.27 6.72
CA ARG A 45 15.14 -24.29 7.53
C ARG A 45 14.80 -25.72 7.15
N GLU A 46 13.59 -25.96 6.66
CA GLU A 46 13.21 -27.29 6.19
C GLU A 46 13.83 -27.62 4.81
N LYS A 47 14.06 -26.60 3.98
CA LYS A 47 14.56 -26.75 2.60
C LYS A 47 16.08 -26.73 2.51
N TYR A 48 16.77 -26.07 3.45
CA TYR A 48 18.22 -25.90 3.44
C TYR A 48 18.86 -26.47 4.70
N GLN A 49 20.03 -27.09 4.55
CA GLN A 49 20.90 -27.40 5.68
C GLN A 49 21.51 -26.08 6.16
N TYR A 50 20.98 -25.53 7.25
CA TYR A 50 21.36 -24.21 7.75
C TYR A 50 22.20 -24.30 9.04
N ASP A 51 23.03 -23.29 9.26
CA ASP A 51 23.60 -22.93 10.56
C ASP A 51 23.25 -21.46 10.85
N ILE A 52 23.09 -21.10 12.14
CA ILE A 52 22.71 -19.75 12.57
C ILE A 52 23.75 -18.70 12.15
N GLY A 53 25.01 -19.10 11.99
CA GLY A 53 26.09 -18.24 11.52
C GLY A 53 26.17 -18.04 10.01
N ASP A 54 25.32 -18.71 9.22
CA ASP A 54 25.40 -18.67 7.77
C ASP A 54 24.80 -17.37 7.19
N ALA A 55 25.68 -16.51 6.70
CA ALA A 55 25.28 -15.23 6.10
C ALA A 55 24.45 -15.40 4.82
N GLU A 56 24.67 -16.46 4.04
CA GLU A 56 23.89 -16.70 2.81
C GLU A 56 22.44 -17.04 3.15
N TYR A 57 22.24 -17.80 4.23
CA TYR A 57 20.91 -18.12 4.72
C TYR A 57 20.14 -16.88 5.19
N TRP A 58 20.78 -15.97 5.92
CA TRP A 58 20.14 -14.71 6.34
C TRP A 58 19.78 -13.80 5.17
N GLU A 59 20.60 -13.77 4.10
CA GLU A 59 20.28 -13.00 2.89
C GLU A 59 19.13 -13.63 2.09
N TYR A 60 19.06 -14.97 2.06
CA TYR A 60 17.91 -15.69 1.51
C TYR A 60 16.62 -15.35 2.26
N VAL A 61 16.64 -15.43 3.60
CA VAL A 61 15.48 -15.08 4.44
C VAL A 61 15.10 -13.62 4.21
N ARG A 62 16.07 -12.68 4.22
CA ARG A 62 15.83 -11.26 3.92
C ARG A 62 15.10 -11.06 2.60
N THR A 63 15.57 -11.70 1.53
CA THR A 63 15.02 -11.52 0.19
C THR A 63 13.59 -12.03 0.10
N ASN A 64 13.30 -13.16 0.75
CA ASN A 64 11.96 -13.74 0.73
C ASN A 64 10.98 -13.01 1.65
N VAL A 65 11.42 -12.55 2.82
CA VAL A 65 10.58 -11.70 3.70
C VAL A 65 10.24 -10.37 3.01
N LYS A 66 11.17 -9.76 2.28
CA LYS A 66 10.87 -8.57 1.47
C LYS A 66 9.82 -8.83 0.40
N LYS A 67 9.94 -9.95 -0.33
CA LYS A 67 8.92 -10.35 -1.32
C LYS A 67 7.56 -10.59 -0.66
N LEU A 68 7.55 -11.27 0.48
CA LEU A 68 6.36 -11.51 1.28
C LEU A 68 5.68 -10.19 1.68
N PHE A 69 6.43 -9.21 2.18
CA PHE A 69 5.86 -7.90 2.54
C PHE A 69 5.27 -7.17 1.33
N LEU A 70 5.92 -7.24 0.17
CA LEU A 70 5.36 -6.69 -1.07
C LEU A 70 4.06 -7.39 -1.47
N ASP A 71 3.99 -8.71 -1.33
CA ASP A 71 2.79 -9.47 -1.67
C ASP A 71 1.67 -9.28 -0.64
N LEU A 72 1.99 -9.18 0.65
CA LEU A 72 1.04 -8.80 1.70
C LEU A 72 0.47 -7.40 1.46
N ARG A 73 1.30 -6.44 1.03
CA ARG A 73 0.83 -5.12 0.61
C ARG A 73 -0.09 -5.23 -0.60
N LYS A 74 0.25 -6.01 -1.63
CA LYS A 74 -0.65 -6.22 -2.78
C LYS A 74 -1.96 -6.87 -2.38
N ILE A 75 -1.94 -7.90 -1.53
CA ILE A 75 -3.15 -8.57 -1.04
C ILE A 75 -3.99 -7.59 -0.23
N ARG A 76 -3.37 -6.82 0.68
CA ARG A 76 -4.06 -5.79 1.45
C ARG A 76 -4.61 -4.71 0.54
N ASN A 77 -3.85 -4.18 -0.41
CA ASN A 77 -4.30 -3.19 -1.38
C ASN A 77 -5.41 -3.75 -2.27
N ASN A 78 -5.41 -5.04 -2.61
CA ASN A 78 -6.48 -5.69 -3.35
C ASN A 78 -7.73 -5.96 -2.50
N ARG A 79 -7.56 -6.36 -1.23
CA ARG A 79 -8.68 -6.51 -0.28
C ARG A 79 -9.29 -5.16 0.03
N ILE A 80 -8.47 -4.15 0.26
CA ILE A 80 -8.86 -2.75 0.23
C ILE A 80 -9.52 -2.49 -1.12
N ARG A 81 -9.00 -2.80 -2.30
CA ARG A 81 -9.73 -2.55 -3.56
C ARG A 81 -11.13 -3.22 -3.65
N ILE A 82 -11.35 -4.33 -2.94
CA ILE A 82 -12.65 -5.03 -2.82
C ILE A 82 -13.54 -4.46 -1.68
N GLU A 83 -12.95 -4.02 -0.56
CA GLU A 83 -13.60 -3.53 0.68
C GLU A 83 -13.56 -1.99 0.85
N SER A 84 -12.74 -1.31 0.04
CA SER A 84 -12.41 0.12 -0.04
C SER A 84 -13.12 0.70 -1.23
N ARG A 85 -14.43 0.67 -1.09
CA ARG A 85 -15.15 1.91 -1.24
C ARG A 85 -15.65 2.17 0.15
N LEU A 86 -15.05 3.15 0.83
CA LEU A 86 -15.56 3.83 2.01
C LEU A 86 -16.57 3.00 2.81
N SER A 87 -16.15 2.50 3.98
CA SER A 87 -17.09 1.90 4.92
C SER A 87 -18.35 2.75 4.93
N LEU A 88 -19.46 2.20 4.43
CA LEU A 88 -20.69 2.96 4.21
C LEU A 88 -21.20 3.57 5.52
N ASN A 89 -20.69 3.06 6.64
CA ASN A 89 -21.03 3.41 8.01
C ASN A 89 -20.06 4.43 8.64
N GLN A 90 -18.96 4.80 7.96
CA GLN A 90 -18.02 5.80 8.46
C GLN A 90 -18.65 7.20 8.36
N ARG A 91 -18.41 8.07 9.35
CA ARG A 91 -18.94 9.44 9.43
C ARG A 91 -17.77 10.43 9.44
N PHE A 92 -17.88 11.57 8.77
CA PHE A 92 -16.87 12.65 8.81
C PHE A 92 -17.39 13.86 9.59
N GLY A 93 -16.58 14.39 10.51
CA GLY A 93 -16.87 15.64 11.22
C GLY A 93 -18.04 15.56 12.22
N GLU A 94 -18.79 16.66 12.33
CA GLU A 94 -20.00 16.77 13.19
C GLU A 94 -21.30 16.33 12.47
N GLU A 95 -21.21 15.90 11.21
CA GLU A 95 -22.39 15.50 10.45
C GLU A 95 -22.94 14.14 10.91
N LYS A 96 -24.27 14.06 11.06
CA LYS A 96 -24.98 12.86 11.54
C LYS A 96 -25.08 11.74 10.50
N GLU A 97 -24.72 11.99 9.24
CA GLU A 97 -24.96 11.08 8.14
C GLU A 97 -23.74 10.23 7.81
N GLU A 98 -24.00 8.98 7.45
CA GLU A 98 -22.98 8.01 7.11
C GLU A 98 -22.57 8.20 5.65
N ILE A 99 -21.29 7.99 5.33
CA ILE A 99 -20.72 8.22 4.00
C ILE A 99 -21.46 7.44 2.89
N GLY A 100 -22.13 6.33 3.23
CA GLY A 100 -22.99 5.60 2.32
C GLY A 100 -24.23 6.35 1.83
N ALA A 101 -24.61 7.48 2.46
CA ALA A 101 -25.62 8.41 1.96
C ALA A 101 -25.06 9.36 0.90
N ILE A 102 -23.74 9.64 0.95
CA ILE A 102 -23.03 10.56 0.05
C ILE A 102 -22.57 9.81 -1.21
N PHE A 103 -22.32 8.49 -1.10
CA PHE A 103 -21.92 7.67 -2.24
C PHE A 103 -23.06 7.51 -3.28
N PRO A 104 -22.76 7.62 -4.59
CA PRO A 104 -23.74 7.66 -5.68
C PRO A 104 -24.61 6.41 -5.84
N GLY A 105 -24.40 5.38 -5.01
CA GLY A 105 -25.30 4.22 -4.92
C GLY A 105 -26.70 4.57 -4.43
N LYS A 106 -26.91 5.72 -3.77
CA LYS A 106 -28.25 6.23 -3.40
C LYS A 106 -28.76 7.39 -4.25
N THR A 107 -27.89 8.22 -4.84
CA THR A 107 -28.28 9.41 -5.62
C THR A 107 -28.17 9.25 -7.14
N GLY A 108 -27.51 8.20 -7.65
CA GLY A 108 -27.58 7.84 -9.06
C GLY A 108 -26.89 8.78 -10.05
N ASP A 109 -25.96 9.64 -9.62
CA ASP A 109 -25.32 10.59 -10.53
C ASP A 109 -24.00 10.06 -11.12
N PHE A 110 -24.13 8.99 -11.90
CA PHE A 110 -23.02 8.38 -12.67
C PHE A 110 -22.44 9.35 -13.70
N ALA A 111 -23.23 10.34 -14.14
CA ALA A 111 -22.82 11.33 -15.13
C ALA A 111 -21.65 12.18 -14.61
N ASN A 112 -21.70 12.64 -13.36
CA ASN A 112 -20.64 13.47 -12.79
C ASN A 112 -19.33 12.71 -12.57
N TYR A 113 -19.41 11.43 -12.18
CA TYR A 113 -18.23 10.59 -12.05
C TYR A 113 -17.58 10.35 -13.42
N VAL A 114 -18.37 9.99 -14.43
CA VAL A 114 -17.85 9.78 -15.80
C VAL A 114 -17.31 11.08 -16.38
N ALA A 115 -18.00 12.21 -16.19
CA ALA A 115 -17.57 13.53 -16.66
C ALA A 115 -16.25 13.96 -16.03
N LEU A 116 -16.04 13.68 -14.73
CA LEU A 116 -14.78 13.98 -14.05
C LEU A 116 -13.61 13.18 -14.64
N TRP A 117 -13.80 11.90 -14.93
CA TRP A 117 -12.75 11.05 -15.51
C TRP A 117 -12.49 11.36 -16.99
N ASP A 118 -13.52 11.71 -17.76
CA ASP A 118 -13.37 12.23 -19.14
C ASP A 118 -12.63 13.58 -19.13
N TYR A 119 -12.92 14.46 -18.17
CA TYR A 119 -12.15 15.68 -17.95
C TYR A 119 -10.68 15.39 -17.58
N ALA A 120 -10.45 14.45 -16.66
CA ALA A 120 -9.11 14.04 -16.26
C ALA A 120 -8.30 13.43 -17.41
N GLU A 121 -8.93 12.66 -18.30
CA GLU A 121 -8.28 12.10 -19.49
C GLU A 121 -7.82 13.21 -20.45
N ARG A 122 -8.62 14.28 -20.59
CA ARG A 122 -8.30 15.45 -21.43
C ARG A 122 -7.19 16.35 -20.87
N LEU A 123 -6.91 16.29 -19.57
CA LEU A 123 -5.82 17.02 -18.93
C LEU A 123 -4.42 16.46 -19.27
N GLY A 124 -4.35 15.24 -19.81
CA GLY A 124 -3.12 14.62 -20.30
C GLY A 124 -2.76 13.32 -19.60
N SER A 125 -2.00 12.46 -20.28
CA SER A 125 -1.71 11.09 -19.86
C SER A 125 -1.00 11.00 -18.50
N ILE A 126 -0.02 11.86 -18.25
CA ILE A 126 0.75 11.86 -16.99
C ILE A 126 -0.13 12.32 -15.81
N LYS A 127 -0.91 13.39 -16.00
CA LYS A 127 -1.85 13.90 -14.99
C LYS A 127 -2.93 12.86 -14.67
N TYR A 128 -3.46 12.19 -15.70
CA TYR A 128 -4.41 11.11 -15.55
C TYR A 128 -3.83 9.92 -14.77
N GLU A 129 -2.59 9.49 -15.09
CA GLU A 129 -1.94 8.40 -14.36
C GLU A 129 -1.64 8.75 -12.91
N ILE A 130 -1.21 9.99 -12.62
CA ILE A 130 -1.08 10.50 -11.24
C ILE A 130 -2.42 10.39 -10.53
N LEU A 131 -3.51 10.87 -11.13
CA LEU A 131 -4.84 10.81 -10.53
C LEU A 131 -5.32 9.37 -10.32
N ASN A 132 -5.02 8.48 -11.25
CA ASN A 132 -5.37 7.07 -11.14
C ASN A 132 -4.60 6.39 -10.00
N LEU A 133 -3.31 6.67 -9.86
CA LEU A 133 -2.47 6.16 -8.77
C LEU A 133 -2.86 6.78 -7.42
N MET A 134 -3.21 8.07 -7.39
CA MET A 134 -3.76 8.73 -6.20
C MET A 134 -5.12 8.14 -5.81
N ASN A 135 -5.99 7.85 -6.78
CA ASN A 135 -7.26 7.17 -6.56
C ASN A 135 -7.07 5.73 -6.06
N ALA A 136 -5.97 5.08 -6.46
CA ALA A 136 -5.52 3.79 -5.92
C ALA A 136 -4.88 3.86 -4.52
N ARG A 137 -4.73 5.08 -3.95
CA ARG A 137 -4.06 5.36 -2.67
C ARG A 137 -2.59 4.94 -2.59
N GLU A 138 -1.88 4.99 -3.71
CA GLU A 138 -0.42 4.88 -3.69
C GLU A 138 0.18 6.12 -3.00
N GLU A 139 1.27 5.95 -2.25
CA GLU A 139 1.92 7.07 -1.57
C GLU A 139 2.66 7.98 -2.56
N ASP A 140 2.75 9.28 -2.26
CA ASP A 140 3.43 10.26 -3.12
C ASP A 140 4.83 9.77 -3.57
N TYR A 141 5.57 9.10 -2.68
CA TYR A 141 6.89 8.53 -2.98
C TYR A 141 6.84 7.37 -3.98
N ASP A 142 5.86 6.47 -3.84
CA ASP A 142 5.69 5.32 -4.73
C ASP A 142 5.15 5.78 -6.10
N ILE A 143 4.27 6.80 -6.13
CA ILE A 143 3.80 7.42 -7.38
C ILE A 143 4.97 8.03 -8.15
N MET A 144 5.83 8.79 -7.48
CA MET A 144 7.04 9.34 -8.10
C MET A 144 7.96 8.25 -8.65
N ARG A 145 8.09 7.13 -7.94
CA ARG A 145 8.92 5.99 -8.37
C ARG A 145 8.31 5.25 -9.56
N ILE A 146 7.00 5.09 -9.60
CA ILE A 146 6.26 4.38 -10.67
C ILE A 146 6.28 5.20 -11.97
N LEU A 147 6.08 6.53 -11.85
CA LEU A 147 6.01 7.43 -13.00
C LEU A 147 7.38 8.00 -13.40
N HIS A 148 8.45 7.63 -12.70
CA HIS A 148 9.80 8.15 -12.90
C HIS A 148 9.85 9.70 -12.89
N LEU A 149 9.11 10.30 -11.95
CA LEU A 149 9.01 11.75 -11.81
C LEU A 149 9.95 12.26 -10.73
N ASP A 150 10.61 13.38 -11.01
CA ASP A 150 11.35 14.12 -10.00
C ASP A 150 10.40 14.84 -9.03
N LYS A 151 10.93 15.17 -7.85
CA LYS A 151 10.14 15.78 -6.77
C LYS A 151 9.52 17.11 -7.17
N GLU A 152 10.27 17.95 -7.87
CA GLU A 152 9.80 19.26 -8.32
C GLU A 152 8.69 19.11 -9.36
N ASP A 153 8.86 18.20 -10.31
CA ASP A 153 7.88 17.92 -11.37
C ASP A 153 6.59 17.34 -10.80
N TYR A 154 6.66 16.40 -9.86
CA TYR A 154 5.49 15.80 -9.23
C TYR A 154 4.66 16.82 -8.44
N TYR A 155 5.31 17.65 -7.60
CA TYR A 155 4.58 18.68 -6.85
C TYR A 155 4.08 19.82 -7.75
N GLY A 156 4.79 20.13 -8.84
CA GLY A 156 4.33 21.04 -9.89
C GLY A 156 3.03 20.54 -10.53
N LEU A 157 3.03 19.30 -11.00
CA LEU A 157 1.86 18.64 -11.59
C LEU A 157 0.68 18.53 -10.60
N LYS A 158 0.97 18.27 -9.32
CA LYS A 158 -0.04 18.23 -8.26
C LYS A 158 -0.69 19.59 -8.01
N LYS A 159 0.08 20.68 -8.14
CA LYS A 159 -0.43 22.04 -8.04
C LYS A 159 -1.29 22.40 -9.25
N GLU A 160 -0.83 22.10 -10.46
CA GLU A 160 -1.61 22.30 -11.68
C GLU A 160 -2.92 21.52 -11.64
N LEU A 161 -2.89 20.23 -11.25
CA LEU A 161 -4.09 19.42 -11.08
C LEU A 161 -5.09 20.08 -10.12
N ARG A 162 -4.61 20.70 -9.04
CA ARG A 162 -5.48 21.41 -8.10
C ARG A 162 -6.13 22.65 -8.73
N GLU A 163 -5.39 23.40 -9.54
CA GLU A 163 -5.92 24.54 -10.30
C GLU A 163 -6.91 24.08 -11.38
N ASP A 164 -6.61 22.98 -12.08
CA ASP A 164 -7.46 22.36 -13.10
C ASP A 164 -8.80 21.87 -12.52
N PHE A 165 -8.81 21.32 -11.30
CA PHE A 165 -10.05 20.93 -10.61
C PHE A 165 -10.83 22.11 -10.04
N LEU A 166 -10.15 23.17 -9.58
CA LEU A 166 -10.82 24.40 -9.18
C LEU A 166 -11.55 25.03 -10.37
N TYR A 167 -10.90 25.06 -11.53
CA TYR A 167 -11.52 25.55 -12.77
C TYR A 167 -12.72 24.70 -13.19
N TYR A 168 -12.62 23.37 -13.07
CA TYR A 168 -13.74 22.45 -13.33
C TYR A 168 -14.93 22.73 -12.40
N LEU A 169 -14.70 23.00 -11.12
CA LEU A 169 -15.76 23.32 -10.15
C LEU A 169 -16.37 24.71 -10.34
N GLU A 170 -15.62 25.67 -10.87
CA GLU A 170 -16.14 27.01 -11.19
C GLU A 170 -16.92 27.05 -12.51
N CYS A 171 -16.66 26.11 -13.43
CA CYS A 171 -17.30 26.02 -14.74
C CYS A 171 -18.41 24.95 -14.84
N ALA A 172 -18.59 24.09 -13.84
CA ALA A 172 -19.63 23.07 -13.75
C ALA A 172 -20.84 23.54 -12.94
#